data_AF-A0A1W9QBI2-F1
#
_entry.id   AF-A0A1W9QBI2-F1
#
_cell.length_a   1.000
_cell.length_b   1.000
_cell.length_c   1.000
_cell.angle_alpha   90.00
_cell.angle_beta   90.00
_cell.angle_gamma   90.00
#
_symmetry.space_group_name_H-M   'P 1'
#
loop_
_entity.id
_entity.type
_entity.pdbx_description
1 polymer ?
#
loop_
_entity_poly.entity_id
_entity_poly.type
_entity_poly.pdbx_seq_one_letter_code
_entity_poly.pdbx_strand_id
1 'polypeptide(L)'
;MVSSEALEAALEKQKTEGRRLGELLVEAGALSEVRLTQVLSQQLSVPWVSLSHIDFSRQLLNLVPAETAQKYSVVPIYVRRAKNRQQTLYVAMVDPSDQAALDEIANFSGLPVRPMIAPASDILGAIRVYYLGLPAQSEPVPESVEAESVELPDPRASDPPPQMVTLTLLDGTVVKLPALEKGPLSNREPQKLTARDLIDALRVRAHGGDASQVVDDSINWELMFTSLLSILIKKRLIHDWEFVDEMKKL
;
A
#
# COMPACT_ATOMS: atom_id res chain seq x y z
N MET A 1 11.29 10.40 6.73
CA MET A 1 10.75 11.53 7.51
C MET A 1 11.32 12.80 6.89
N VAL A 2 10.56 13.89 6.82
CA VAL A 2 11.04 15.17 6.26
C VAL A 2 11.94 15.86 7.31
N SER A 3 13.11 16.36 6.90
CA SER A 3 14.01 17.11 7.79
C SER A 3 13.43 18.48 8.16
N SER A 4 13.71 18.98 9.36
CA SER A 4 13.27 20.32 9.82
C SER A 4 13.80 21.42 8.89
N GLU A 5 15.05 21.29 8.43
CA GLU A 5 15.67 22.25 7.51
C GLU A 5 14.96 22.30 6.15
N ALA A 6 14.54 21.13 5.63
CA ALA A 6 13.80 21.04 4.38
C ALA A 6 12.39 21.65 4.49
N LEU A 7 11.75 21.50 5.66
CA LEU A 7 10.46 22.11 5.95
C LEU A 7 10.55 23.64 6.04
N GLU A 8 11.54 24.17 6.74
CA GLU A 8 11.77 25.61 6.87
C GLU A 8 12.06 26.26 5.51
N ALA A 9 12.94 25.65 4.71
CA ALA A 9 13.24 26.11 3.36
C ALA A 9 11.99 26.12 2.46
N ALA A 10 11.14 25.09 2.54
CA ALA A 10 9.91 25.03 1.77
C ALA A 10 8.86 26.07 2.24
N LEU A 11 8.79 26.38 3.53
CA LEU A 11 7.91 27.42 4.08
C LEU A 11 8.34 28.83 3.64
N GLU A 12 9.63 29.12 3.59
CA GLU A 12 10.13 30.41 3.07
C GLU A 12 9.85 30.57 1.57
N LYS A 13 10.02 29.51 0.78
CA LYS A 13 9.60 29.48 -0.63
C LYS A 13 8.09 29.65 -0.80
N GLN A 14 7.29 29.03 0.07
CA GLN A 14 5.84 29.16 0.01
C GLN A 14 5.38 30.62 0.19
N LYS A 15 5.99 31.37 1.11
CA LYS A 15 5.65 32.79 1.34
C LYS A 15 5.95 33.68 0.13
N THR A 16 6.95 33.32 -0.66
CA THR A 16 7.40 34.11 -1.81
C THR A 16 6.70 33.72 -3.11
N GLU A 17 6.41 32.43 -3.31
CA GLU A 17 5.85 31.89 -4.57
C GLU A 17 4.33 31.63 -4.49
N GLY A 18 3.74 31.54 -3.30
CA GLY A 18 2.30 31.26 -3.12
C GLY A 18 1.85 29.83 -3.50
N ARG A 19 2.81 28.91 -3.69
CA ARG A 19 2.56 27.51 -4.07
C ARG A 19 2.22 26.62 -2.86
N ARG A 20 1.74 25.40 -3.12
CA ARG A 20 1.42 24.45 -2.03
C ARG A 20 2.71 23.91 -1.41
N LEU A 21 2.77 23.88 -0.08
CA LEU A 21 3.95 23.40 0.66
C LEU A 21 4.37 21.98 0.24
N GLY A 22 3.40 21.08 0.04
CA GLY A 22 3.67 19.71 -0.39
C GLY A 22 4.38 19.63 -1.74
N GLU A 23 3.98 20.47 -2.71
CA GLU A 23 4.61 20.53 -4.04
C GLU A 23 6.06 21.01 -3.93
N LEU A 24 6.32 22.02 -3.09
CA LEU A 24 7.67 22.55 -2.86
C LEU A 24 8.59 21.51 -2.19
N LEU A 25 8.04 20.70 -1.28
CA LEU A 25 8.78 19.60 -0.64
C LEU A 25 9.09 18.46 -1.61
N VAL A 26 8.19 18.21 -2.58
CA VAL A 26 8.43 17.24 -3.66
C VAL A 26 9.52 17.74 -4.60
N GLU A 27 9.41 18.99 -5.04
CA GLU A 27 10.39 19.61 -5.94
C GLU A 27 11.80 19.68 -5.31
N ALA A 28 11.87 19.90 -3.99
CA ALA A 28 13.13 19.87 -3.24
C ALA A 28 13.70 18.46 -3.02
N GLY A 29 13.02 17.39 -3.47
CA GLY A 29 13.41 15.99 -3.24
C GLY A 29 13.26 15.52 -1.79
N ALA A 30 12.69 16.35 -0.91
CA ALA A 30 12.53 16.05 0.51
C ALA A 30 11.35 15.10 0.79
N LEU A 31 10.41 14.98 -0.16
CA LEU A 31 9.23 14.14 -0.07
C LEU A 31 8.89 13.55 -1.44
N SER A 32 8.66 12.25 -1.56
CA SER A 32 8.16 11.67 -2.83
C SER A 32 6.68 12.03 -3.05
N GLU A 33 6.23 12.20 -4.30
CA GLU A 33 4.81 12.44 -4.62
C GLU A 33 3.89 11.36 -4.02
N VAL A 34 4.24 10.09 -4.16
CA VAL A 34 3.45 8.97 -3.61
C VAL A 34 3.24 9.13 -2.11
N ARG A 35 4.30 9.52 -1.38
CA ARG A 35 4.19 9.74 0.07
C ARG A 35 3.33 10.95 0.42
N LEU A 36 3.45 12.04 -0.33
CA LEU A 36 2.59 13.21 -0.18
C LEU A 36 1.12 12.82 -0.38
N THR A 37 0.80 12.11 -1.46
CA THR A 37 -0.54 11.62 -1.77
C THR A 37 -1.10 10.73 -0.65
N GLN A 38 -0.30 9.82 -0.10
CA GLN A 38 -0.72 8.96 1.03
C GLN A 38 -1.04 9.77 2.30
N VAL A 39 -0.23 10.78 2.62
CA VAL A 39 -0.48 11.66 3.77
C VAL A 39 -1.76 12.47 3.56
N LEU A 40 -1.94 13.07 2.39
CA LEU A 40 -3.14 13.82 2.04
C LEU A 40 -4.39 12.94 2.06
N SER A 41 -4.28 11.70 1.60
CA SER A 41 -5.36 10.70 1.67
C SER A 41 -5.84 10.48 3.11
N GLN A 42 -4.92 10.34 4.05
CA GLN A 42 -5.26 10.17 5.47
C GLN A 42 -5.87 11.44 6.06
N GLN A 43 -5.28 12.60 5.77
CA GLN A 43 -5.75 13.89 6.29
C GLN A 43 -7.15 14.24 5.79
N LEU A 44 -7.45 13.97 4.52
CA LEU A 44 -8.74 14.30 3.88
C LEU A 44 -9.77 13.17 4.00
N SER A 45 -9.38 12.00 4.53
CA SER A 45 -10.22 10.79 4.54
C SER A 45 -10.73 10.41 3.14
N VAL A 46 -9.90 10.62 2.12
CA VAL A 46 -10.18 10.29 0.71
C VAL A 46 -9.24 9.16 0.28
N PRO A 47 -9.72 8.08 -0.33
CA PRO A 47 -8.85 6.99 -0.77
C PRO A 47 -7.86 7.45 -1.83
N TRP A 48 -6.64 6.95 -1.78
CA TRP A 48 -5.66 7.20 -2.84
C TRP A 48 -5.60 6.07 -3.87
N VAL A 49 -5.10 6.38 -5.06
CA VAL A 49 -4.92 5.44 -6.17
C VAL A 49 -3.65 5.77 -6.95
N SER A 50 -2.99 4.75 -7.51
CA SER A 50 -1.93 4.92 -8.51
C SER A 50 -2.48 4.56 -9.88
N LEU A 51 -2.13 5.35 -10.90
CA LEU A 51 -2.63 5.18 -12.26
C LEU A 51 -1.70 4.37 -13.16
N SER A 52 -0.50 4.04 -12.70
CA SER A 52 0.57 3.44 -13.52
C SER A 52 0.22 2.05 -14.09
N HIS A 53 -0.77 1.36 -13.52
CA HIS A 53 -1.20 0.02 -13.93
C HIS A 53 -2.69 -0.09 -14.25
N ILE A 54 -3.34 1.04 -14.52
CA ILE A 54 -4.78 1.07 -14.84
C ILE A 54 -4.98 1.12 -16.35
N ASP A 55 -5.69 0.12 -16.87
CA ASP A 55 -6.15 0.10 -18.25
C ASP A 55 -7.46 0.87 -18.39
N PHE A 56 -7.40 2.02 -19.06
CA PHE A 56 -8.58 2.87 -19.26
C PHE A 56 -9.34 2.46 -20.53
N SER A 57 -10.61 2.09 -20.37
CA SER A 57 -11.49 1.90 -21.52
C SER A 57 -11.92 3.24 -22.11
N ARG A 58 -12.08 3.32 -23.44
CA ARG A 58 -12.59 4.54 -24.10
C ARG A 58 -13.96 4.97 -23.58
N GLN A 59 -14.82 4.00 -23.23
CA GLN A 59 -16.15 4.27 -22.68
C GLN A 59 -16.07 5.01 -21.33
N LEU A 60 -15.10 4.64 -20.49
CA LEU A 60 -14.86 5.29 -19.20
C LEU A 60 -14.29 6.71 -19.38
N LEU A 61 -13.29 6.86 -20.25
CA LEU A 61 -12.66 8.17 -20.51
C LEU A 61 -13.66 9.18 -21.08
N ASN A 62 -14.60 8.73 -21.93
CA ASN A 62 -15.64 9.59 -22.50
C ASN A 62 -16.63 10.16 -21.46
N LEU A 63 -16.64 9.66 -20.21
CA LEU A 63 -17.45 10.24 -19.14
C LEU A 63 -16.92 11.58 -18.63
N VAL A 64 -15.67 11.94 -18.96
CA VAL A 64 -15.06 13.21 -18.61
C VAL A 64 -14.40 13.79 -19.85
N PRO A 65 -14.78 14.99 -20.33
CA PRO A 65 -14.18 15.61 -21.50
C PRO A 65 -12.69 15.88 -21.31
N ALA A 66 -11.93 15.88 -22.39
CA ALA A 66 -10.50 16.21 -22.37
C ALA A 66 -10.22 17.61 -21.77
N GLU A 67 -11.11 18.57 -22.03
CA GLU A 67 -10.99 19.94 -21.49
C GLU A 67 -11.17 19.95 -19.97
N THR A 68 -12.21 19.30 -19.46
CA THR A 68 -12.47 19.15 -18.01
C THR A 68 -11.35 18.35 -17.33
N ALA A 69 -10.88 17.26 -17.96
CA ALA A 69 -9.78 16.44 -17.47
C ALA A 69 -8.50 17.27 -17.28
N GLN A 70 -8.16 18.12 -18.26
CA GLN A 70 -7.01 19.01 -18.17
C GLN A 70 -7.21 20.14 -17.17
N LYS A 71 -8.36 20.82 -17.22
CA LYS A 71 -8.67 21.99 -16.38
C LYS A 71 -8.59 21.64 -14.89
N TYR A 72 -9.13 20.49 -14.50
CA TYR A 72 -9.19 20.07 -13.10
C TYR A 72 -8.17 18.99 -12.73
N SER A 73 -7.30 18.60 -13.66
CA SER A 73 -6.35 17.51 -13.48
C SER A 73 -7.04 16.28 -12.89
N VAL A 74 -7.95 15.71 -13.68
CA VAL A 74 -8.83 14.60 -13.26
C VAL A 74 -8.89 13.50 -14.31
N VAL A 75 -8.94 12.24 -13.85
CA VAL A 75 -9.07 11.07 -14.73
C VAL A 75 -10.12 10.10 -14.15
N PRO A 76 -11.11 9.65 -14.94
CA PRO A 76 -12.09 8.66 -14.48
C PRO A 76 -11.44 7.27 -14.33
N ILE A 77 -11.70 6.59 -13.21
CA ILE A 77 -11.04 5.32 -12.83
C ILE A 77 -11.95 4.11 -13.01
N TYR A 78 -13.14 4.15 -12.43
CA TYR A 78 -14.14 3.09 -12.61
C TYR A 78 -15.55 3.59 -12.28
N VAL A 79 -16.55 2.88 -12.78
CA VAL A 79 -17.94 3.06 -12.36
C VAL A 79 -18.34 1.89 -11.48
N ARG A 80 -18.76 2.19 -10.25
CA ARG A 80 -19.27 1.17 -9.32
C ARG A 80 -20.78 1.19 -9.30
N ARG A 81 -21.39 0.01 -9.40
CA ARG A 81 -22.84 -0.16 -9.24
C ARG A 81 -23.17 -0.58 -7.81
N ALA A 82 -24.03 0.20 -7.15
CA ALA A 82 -24.58 -0.13 -5.85
C ALA A 82 -25.74 -1.13 -5.95
N LYS A 83 -26.11 -1.73 -4.80
CA LYS A 83 -27.19 -2.74 -4.72
C LYS A 83 -28.54 -2.20 -5.22
N ASN A 84 -28.80 -0.92 -5.04
CA ASN A 84 -29.99 -0.20 -5.52
C ASN A 84 -29.93 0.13 -7.03
N ARG A 85 -28.99 -0.46 -7.79
CA ARG A 85 -28.72 -0.21 -9.21
C ARG A 85 -28.17 1.19 -9.54
N GLN A 86 -27.94 2.06 -8.57
CA GLN A 86 -27.31 3.36 -8.79
C GLN A 86 -25.84 3.18 -9.19
N GLN A 87 -25.42 3.91 -10.22
CA GLN A 87 -24.02 3.95 -10.65
C GLN A 87 -23.33 5.15 -10.01
N THR A 88 -22.05 5.01 -9.69
CA THR A 88 -21.22 6.07 -9.12
C THR A 88 -19.88 6.05 -9.85
N LEU A 89 -19.49 7.21 -10.39
CA LEU A 89 -18.22 7.40 -11.06
C LEU A 89 -17.15 7.73 -10.02
N TYR A 90 -16.05 6.99 -10.03
CA TYR A 90 -14.87 7.27 -9.22
C TYR A 90 -13.82 7.94 -10.10
N VAL A 91 -13.29 9.06 -9.64
CA VAL A 91 -12.32 9.87 -10.39
C VAL A 91 -11.06 10.10 -9.56
N ALA A 92 -9.89 10.02 -10.18
CA ALA A 92 -8.62 10.41 -9.55
C ALA A 92 -8.36 11.89 -9.80
N MET A 93 -8.06 12.64 -8.75
CA MET A 93 -7.83 14.08 -8.78
C MET A 93 -6.55 14.44 -8.03
N VAL A 94 -5.89 15.51 -8.48
CA VAL A 94 -4.76 16.11 -7.75
C VAL A 94 -5.29 16.78 -6.47
N ASP A 95 -6.41 17.49 -6.60
CA ASP A 95 -7.08 18.13 -5.48
C ASP A 95 -8.51 17.57 -5.31
N PRO A 96 -8.72 16.60 -4.40
CA PRO A 96 -10.04 16.03 -4.15
C PRO A 96 -10.96 16.97 -3.34
N SER A 97 -10.48 18.12 -2.88
CA SER A 97 -11.27 19.11 -2.14
C SER A 97 -11.98 20.14 -3.01
N ASP A 98 -11.69 20.15 -4.32
CA ASP A 98 -12.35 21.02 -5.30
C ASP A 98 -13.78 20.54 -5.59
N GLN A 99 -14.73 21.06 -4.84
CA GLN A 99 -16.15 20.72 -5.00
C GLN A 99 -16.72 21.22 -6.34
N ALA A 100 -16.22 22.34 -6.88
CA ALA A 100 -16.70 22.87 -8.15
C ALA A 100 -16.31 21.94 -9.31
N ALA A 101 -15.10 21.37 -9.28
CA ALA A 101 -14.68 20.34 -10.21
C ALA A 101 -15.58 19.10 -10.13
N LEU A 102 -15.87 18.60 -8.93
CA LEU A 102 -16.72 17.43 -8.73
C LEU A 102 -18.14 17.64 -9.26
N ASP A 103 -18.73 18.81 -9.01
CA ASP A 103 -20.07 19.15 -9.47
C ASP A 103 -20.12 19.28 -11.01
N GLU A 104 -19.11 19.88 -11.64
CA GLU A 104 -19.02 19.98 -13.10
C GLU A 104 -18.90 18.59 -13.75
N ILE A 105 -18.06 17.71 -13.20
CA ILE A 105 -17.92 16.33 -13.68
C ILE A 105 -19.21 15.54 -13.48
N ALA A 106 -19.90 15.73 -12.35
CA ALA A 106 -21.18 15.07 -12.08
C ALA A 106 -22.26 15.51 -13.08
N ASN A 107 -22.32 16.81 -13.38
CA ASN A 107 -23.24 17.37 -14.37
C ASN A 107 -22.97 16.81 -15.77
N PHE A 108 -21.70 16.72 -16.18
CA PHE A 108 -21.35 16.19 -17.49
C PHE A 108 -21.61 14.67 -17.60
N SER A 109 -21.14 13.91 -16.62
CA SER A 109 -21.25 12.44 -16.63
C SER A 109 -22.67 11.93 -16.37
N GLY A 110 -23.54 12.77 -15.78
CA GLY A 110 -24.87 12.37 -15.33
C GLY A 110 -24.85 11.36 -14.17
N LEU A 111 -23.70 11.21 -13.50
CA LEU A 111 -23.48 10.25 -12.43
C LEU A 111 -23.03 10.96 -11.15
N PRO A 112 -23.41 10.46 -9.97
CA PRO A 112 -22.75 10.82 -8.73
C PRO A 112 -21.25 10.52 -8.83
N VAL A 113 -20.43 11.51 -8.46
CA VAL A 113 -18.97 11.41 -8.52
C VAL A 113 -18.40 11.22 -7.12
N ARG A 114 -17.37 10.38 -7.00
CA ARG A 114 -16.58 10.20 -5.78
C ARG A 114 -15.09 10.42 -6.09
N PRO A 115 -14.42 11.35 -5.39
CA PRO A 115 -12.99 11.58 -5.59
C PRO A 115 -12.15 10.45 -5.01
N MET A 116 -11.01 10.24 -5.64
CA MET A 116 -9.84 9.54 -5.15
C MET A 116 -8.64 10.47 -5.37
N ILE A 117 -7.65 10.45 -4.49
CA ILE A 117 -6.45 11.27 -4.67
C ILE A 117 -5.36 10.45 -5.40
N ALA A 118 -4.65 11.05 -6.34
CA ALA A 118 -3.52 10.40 -7.01
C ALA A 118 -2.34 11.37 -7.15
N PRO A 119 -1.12 10.86 -7.38
CA PRO A 119 0.04 11.69 -7.69
C PRO A 119 -0.23 12.59 -8.90
N ALA A 120 0.34 13.80 -8.89
CA ALA A 120 0.16 14.76 -9.98
C ALA A 120 0.79 14.25 -11.28
N SER A 121 1.98 13.67 -11.18
CA SER A 121 2.66 12.98 -12.28
C SER A 121 1.79 11.91 -12.95
N ASP A 122 1.16 11.04 -12.15
CA ASP A 122 0.27 9.97 -12.62
C ASP A 122 -0.92 10.53 -13.43
N ILE A 123 -1.58 11.57 -12.90
CA ILE A 123 -2.76 12.18 -13.55
C ILE A 123 -2.35 12.88 -14.84
N LEU A 124 -1.31 13.70 -14.81
CA LEU A 124 -0.85 14.43 -15.98
C LEU A 124 -0.33 13.48 -17.07
N GLY A 125 0.37 12.41 -16.67
CA GLY A 125 0.79 11.34 -17.56
C GLY A 125 -0.39 10.63 -18.22
N ALA A 126 -1.42 10.28 -17.45
CA ALA A 126 -2.63 9.67 -17.97
C ALA A 126 -3.37 10.60 -18.94
N ILE A 127 -3.52 11.89 -18.61
CA ILE A 127 -4.15 12.88 -19.50
C ILE A 127 -3.40 12.97 -20.83
N ARG A 128 -2.07 13.07 -20.75
CA ARG A 128 -1.20 13.13 -21.92
C ARG A 128 -1.38 11.94 -22.85
N VAL A 129 -1.37 10.72 -22.31
CA VAL A 129 -1.45 9.50 -23.11
C VAL A 129 -2.87 9.27 -23.63
N TYR A 130 -3.88 9.33 -22.74
CA TYR A 130 -5.22 8.85 -23.05
C TYR A 130 -6.15 9.90 -23.64
N TYR A 131 -5.94 11.19 -23.33
CA TYR A 131 -6.76 12.29 -23.87
C TYR A 131 -6.07 13.03 -25.02
N LEU A 132 -4.75 13.25 -24.92
CA LEU A 132 -4.00 13.99 -25.95
C LEU A 132 -3.36 13.08 -27.01
N GLY A 133 -3.32 11.75 -26.78
CA GLY A 133 -2.70 10.80 -27.70
C GLY A 133 -1.19 10.99 -27.84
N LEU A 134 -0.55 11.66 -26.89
CA LEU A 134 0.87 11.92 -26.88
C LEU A 134 1.62 10.74 -26.24
N PRO A 135 2.89 10.50 -26.61
CA PRO A 135 3.67 9.46 -25.97
C PRO A 135 3.80 9.73 -24.47
N ALA A 136 3.83 8.64 -23.69
CA ALA A 136 4.17 8.70 -22.28
C ALA A 136 5.52 9.39 -22.14
N GLN A 137 5.64 10.32 -21.18
CA GLN A 137 6.96 10.84 -20.84
C GLN A 137 7.66 9.75 -20.03
N SER A 138 8.74 9.21 -20.56
CA SER A 138 9.76 8.59 -19.73
C SER A 138 10.34 9.69 -18.86
N GLU A 139 10.16 9.60 -17.54
CA GLU A 139 10.95 10.44 -16.64
C GLU A 139 12.42 10.30 -17.04
N PRO A 140 13.19 11.39 -17.16
CA PRO A 140 14.63 11.27 -17.21
C PRO A 140 15.04 10.61 -15.90
N VAL A 141 15.40 9.32 -15.98
CA VAL A 141 16.20 8.69 -14.94
C VAL A 141 17.41 9.61 -14.81
N PRO A 142 17.68 10.24 -13.65
CA PRO A 142 18.84 11.10 -13.52
C PRO A 142 20.07 10.28 -13.91
N GLU A 143 20.69 10.65 -15.05
CA GLU A 143 22.06 10.29 -15.35
C GLU A 143 22.91 10.80 -14.18
N SER A 144 23.76 9.93 -13.64
CA SER A 144 24.59 10.11 -12.44
C SER A 144 23.88 10.12 -11.08
N VAL A 145 23.46 8.92 -10.64
CA VAL A 145 23.92 8.46 -9.33
C VAL A 145 25.30 7.85 -9.55
N GLU A 146 26.36 8.52 -9.10
CA GLU A 146 27.66 7.88 -8.91
C GLU A 146 27.43 6.71 -7.96
N ALA A 147 27.44 5.51 -8.53
CA ALA A 147 27.44 4.28 -7.76
C ALA A 147 28.74 4.26 -6.94
N GLU A 148 28.67 4.56 -5.65
CA GLU A 148 29.59 3.94 -4.71
C GLU A 148 29.48 2.43 -4.94
N SER A 149 30.58 1.84 -5.36
CA SER A 149 30.69 0.43 -5.69
C SER A 149 30.60 -0.34 -4.37
N VAL A 150 29.40 -0.77 -4.01
CA VAL A 150 29.22 -1.87 -3.07
C VAL A 150 29.49 -3.14 -3.87
N GLU A 151 30.65 -3.75 -3.63
CA GLU A 151 30.98 -5.08 -4.15
C GLU A 151 29.87 -6.07 -3.76
N LEU A 152 29.13 -6.52 -4.77
CA LEU A 152 28.18 -7.61 -4.66
C LEU A 152 28.96 -8.90 -4.36
N PRO A 153 28.54 -9.72 -3.37
CA PRO A 153 29.11 -11.05 -3.19
C PRO A 153 28.82 -11.93 -4.42
N ASP A 154 29.87 -12.60 -4.90
CA ASP A 154 29.89 -13.49 -6.07
C ASP A 154 28.82 -14.61 -5.97
N PRO A 155 27.93 -14.80 -6.97
CA PRO A 155 26.90 -15.84 -6.96
C PRO A 155 27.44 -17.26 -7.20
N ARG A 156 28.75 -17.51 -7.00
CA ARG A 156 29.41 -18.81 -7.20
C ARG A 156 30.16 -19.37 -5.99
N ALA A 157 29.73 -19.06 -4.78
CA ALA A 157 30.03 -19.90 -3.62
C ALA A 157 28.90 -20.92 -3.43
N SER A 158 29.14 -22.16 -3.85
CA SER A 158 28.28 -23.30 -3.54
C SER A 158 28.22 -23.53 -2.03
N ASP A 159 27.04 -23.45 -1.42
CA ASP A 159 26.82 -24.00 -0.08
C ASP A 159 27.24 -25.49 -0.07
N PRO A 160 27.98 -25.96 0.96
CA PRO A 160 28.33 -27.38 1.05
C PRO A 160 27.05 -28.22 1.22
N PRO A 161 27.00 -29.44 0.62
CA PRO A 161 25.79 -30.26 0.69
C PRO A 161 25.49 -30.68 2.14
N PRO A 162 24.21 -30.68 2.57
CA PRO A 162 23.85 -31.04 3.94
C PRO A 162 24.24 -32.50 4.23
N GLN A 163 24.94 -32.73 5.34
CA GLN A 163 25.30 -34.08 5.78
C GLN A 163 24.04 -34.89 6.10
N MET A 164 23.96 -36.15 5.67
CA MET A 164 22.83 -37.03 5.95
C MET A 164 23.18 -38.10 6.99
N VAL A 165 22.30 -38.29 7.96
CA VAL A 165 22.33 -39.38 8.95
C VAL A 165 21.27 -40.41 8.57
N THR A 166 21.65 -41.68 8.66
CA THR A 166 20.75 -42.80 8.38
C THR A 166 20.28 -43.40 9.70
N LEU A 167 18.97 -43.37 9.97
CA LEU A 167 18.34 -44.01 11.12
C LEU A 167 17.59 -45.27 10.69
N THR A 168 17.80 -46.37 11.42
CA THR A 168 17.07 -47.63 11.20
C THR A 168 16.08 -47.80 12.34
N LEU A 169 14.80 -47.85 12.02
CA LEU A 169 13.72 -48.05 12.97
C LEU A 169 13.66 -49.51 13.43
N LEU A 170 13.01 -49.77 14.57
CA LEU A 170 12.93 -51.11 15.17
C LEU A 170 12.20 -52.14 14.29
N ASP A 171 11.45 -51.69 13.29
CA ASP A 171 10.78 -52.51 12.27
C ASP A 171 11.67 -52.81 11.05
N GLY A 172 12.95 -52.39 11.07
CA GLY A 172 13.91 -52.58 9.99
C GLY A 172 13.84 -51.53 8.88
N THR A 173 12.96 -50.54 8.99
CA THR A 173 12.86 -49.46 7.98
C THR A 173 14.01 -48.48 8.13
N VAL A 174 14.74 -48.24 7.04
CA VAL A 174 15.90 -47.34 7.00
C VAL A 174 15.51 -45.99 6.41
N VAL A 175 15.70 -44.91 7.16
CA VAL A 175 15.37 -43.53 6.75
C VAL A 175 16.62 -42.65 6.78
N LYS A 176 16.89 -41.94 5.67
CA LYS A 176 17.96 -40.94 5.57
C LYS A 176 17.41 -39.56 5.86
N LEU A 177 17.96 -38.89 6.88
CA LEU A 177 17.56 -37.55 7.32
C LEU A 177 18.78 -36.64 7.35
N PRO A 178 18.66 -35.33 7.06
CA PRO A 178 19.76 -34.39 7.22
C PRO A 178 20.21 -34.31 8.69
N ALA A 179 21.52 -34.22 8.94
CA ALA A 179 22.12 -34.16 10.26
C ALA A 179 21.70 -32.86 10.97
N LEU A 180 21.12 -32.99 12.18
CA LEU A 180 20.85 -31.84 13.05
C LEU A 180 22.17 -31.29 13.60
N GLU A 181 22.56 -30.10 13.15
CA GLU A 181 23.69 -29.36 13.71
C GLU A 181 23.44 -29.03 15.20
N LYS A 182 24.32 -29.53 16.08
CA LYS A 182 24.39 -29.09 17.48
C LYS A 182 25.29 -27.86 17.59
N GLY A 183 24.73 -26.70 17.27
CA GLY A 183 25.30 -25.39 17.65
C GLY A 183 24.94 -25.02 19.09
N PRO A 184 25.69 -24.10 19.73
CA PRO A 184 25.37 -23.60 21.06
C PRO A 184 23.98 -22.96 21.08
N LEU A 185 23.26 -23.12 22.19
CA LEU A 185 21.92 -22.58 22.44
C LEU A 185 21.93 -21.05 22.52
N SER A 186 22.14 -20.37 21.39
CA SER A 186 21.97 -18.91 21.26
C SER A 186 21.89 -18.50 19.79
N ASN A 187 21.00 -19.14 19.02
CA ASN A 187 20.34 -18.59 17.84
C ASN A 187 19.47 -19.71 17.26
N ARG A 188 18.31 -19.93 17.85
CA ARG A 188 17.22 -20.58 17.13
C ARG A 188 16.45 -19.46 16.47
N GLU A 189 16.35 -19.45 15.15
CA GLU A 189 15.33 -18.66 14.48
C GLU A 189 13.99 -18.92 15.18
N PRO A 190 13.21 -17.89 15.54
CA PRO A 190 11.94 -18.10 16.23
C PRO A 190 11.05 -18.99 15.35
N GLN A 191 10.67 -20.15 15.89
CA GLN A 191 9.78 -21.10 15.23
C GLN A 191 8.56 -20.33 14.72
N LYS A 192 8.36 -20.34 13.39
CA LYS A 192 7.19 -19.73 12.77
C LYS A 192 5.93 -20.36 13.35
N LEU A 193 5.16 -19.56 14.09
CA LEU A 193 3.81 -19.88 14.53
C LEU A 193 3.01 -20.46 13.36
N THR A 194 2.43 -21.64 13.55
CA THR A 194 1.53 -22.21 12.54
C THR A 194 0.11 -21.71 12.78
N ALA A 195 -0.73 -21.75 11.73
CA ALA A 195 -2.14 -21.37 11.84
C ALA A 195 -2.90 -22.21 12.90
N ARG A 196 -2.40 -23.41 13.21
CA ARG A 196 -2.98 -24.32 14.20
C ARG A 196 -2.74 -23.82 15.62
N ASP A 197 -1.52 -23.35 15.90
CA ASP A 197 -1.13 -22.79 17.19
C ASP A 197 -1.94 -21.52 17.53
N LEU A 198 -2.21 -20.69 16.51
CA LEU A 198 -3.07 -19.52 16.64
C LEU A 198 -4.52 -19.89 16.98
N ILE A 199 -5.07 -20.90 16.30
CA ILE A 199 -6.46 -21.34 16.52
C ILE A 199 -6.61 -21.93 17.93
N ASP A 200 -5.62 -22.69 18.39
CA ASP A 200 -5.63 -23.27 19.74
C ASP A 200 -5.50 -22.18 20.82
N ALA A 201 -4.66 -21.16 20.61
CA ALA A 201 -4.55 -20.01 21.52
C ALA A 201 -5.85 -19.18 21.61
N LEU A 202 -6.51 -18.93 20.46
CA LEU A 202 -7.80 -18.23 20.42
C LEU A 202 -8.91 -19.05 21.11
N ARG A 203 -8.91 -20.38 20.94
CA ARG A 203 -9.86 -21.28 21.60
C ARG A 203 -9.68 -21.29 23.11
N VAL A 204 -8.44 -21.33 23.59
CA VAL A 204 -8.12 -21.28 25.04
C VAL A 204 -8.65 -19.98 25.64
N ARG A 205 -8.43 -18.83 24.99
CA ARG A 205 -8.90 -17.53 25.50
C ARG A 205 -10.41 -17.35 25.44
N ALA A 206 -11.07 -17.85 24.39
CA ALA A 206 -12.54 -17.80 24.27
C ALA A 206 -13.25 -18.58 25.38
N HIS A 207 -12.59 -19.58 25.97
CA HIS A 207 -13.09 -20.35 27.12
C HIS A 207 -12.55 -19.86 28.47
N GLY A 208 -11.99 -18.65 28.53
CA GLY A 208 -11.50 -18.03 29.76
C GLY A 208 -10.16 -18.56 30.27
N GLY A 209 -9.41 -19.29 29.43
CA GLY A 209 -8.06 -19.75 29.72
C GLY A 209 -6.99 -18.73 29.33
N ASP A 210 -5.79 -18.90 29.88
CA ASP A 210 -4.64 -18.03 29.64
C ASP A 210 -3.89 -18.45 28.37
N ALA A 211 -3.96 -17.62 27.32
CA ALA A 211 -3.34 -17.88 26.02
C ALA A 211 -1.80 -17.89 26.06
N SER A 212 -1.21 -17.33 27.12
CA SER A 212 0.23 -17.25 27.36
C SER A 212 0.87 -18.63 27.59
N GLN A 213 0.07 -19.67 27.84
CA GLN A 213 0.54 -21.05 27.98
C GLN A 213 0.71 -21.78 26.64
N VAL A 214 0.20 -21.23 25.55
CA VAL A 214 0.22 -21.85 24.21
C VAL A 214 1.17 -21.12 23.27
N VAL A 215 1.42 -19.83 23.51
CA VAL A 215 2.25 -19.00 22.63
C VAL A 215 3.14 -18.06 23.42
N ASP A 216 4.44 -18.06 23.10
CA ASP A 216 5.50 -17.31 23.79
C ASP A 216 5.39 -15.78 23.54
N ASP A 217 5.92 -14.97 24.46
CA ASP A 217 5.80 -13.50 24.51
C ASP A 217 6.51 -12.75 23.35
N SER A 218 7.08 -13.50 22.40
CA SER A 218 7.77 -13.02 21.21
C SER A 218 6.85 -12.81 19.99
N ILE A 219 5.53 -12.97 20.15
CA ILE A 219 4.55 -12.75 19.08
C ILE A 219 4.41 -11.26 18.82
N ASN A 220 4.63 -10.86 17.57
CA ASN A 220 4.27 -9.53 17.10
C ASN A 220 2.73 -9.46 16.92
N TRP A 221 2.03 -9.24 18.04
CA TRP A 221 0.56 -9.21 18.12
C TRP A 221 -0.07 -8.23 17.12
N GLU A 222 0.63 -7.15 16.77
CA GLU A 222 0.21 -6.20 15.74
C GLU A 222 0.10 -6.84 14.35
N LEU A 223 1.05 -7.70 13.97
CA LEU A 223 1.06 -8.37 12.67
C LEU A 223 -0.07 -9.41 12.56
N MET A 224 -0.36 -10.08 13.66
CA MET A 224 -1.45 -11.07 13.74
C MET A 224 -2.80 -10.39 13.72
N PHE A 225 -2.93 -9.28 14.44
CA PHE A 225 -4.17 -8.50 14.49
C PHE A 225 -4.47 -7.84 13.15
N THR A 226 -3.47 -7.24 12.50
CA THR A 226 -3.62 -6.65 11.15
C THR A 226 -4.00 -7.69 10.11
N SER A 227 -3.41 -8.90 10.17
CA SER A 227 -3.75 -10.00 9.27
C SER A 227 -5.18 -10.50 9.48
N LEU A 228 -5.61 -10.66 10.74
CA LEU A 228 -6.97 -11.09 11.08
C LEU A 228 -8.00 -10.02 10.69
N LEU A 229 -7.72 -8.74 10.99
CA LEU A 229 -8.56 -7.60 10.65
C LEU A 229 -8.70 -7.49 9.12
N SER A 230 -7.61 -7.63 8.37
CA SER A 230 -7.64 -7.65 6.91
C SER A 230 -8.56 -8.76 6.36
N ILE A 231 -8.53 -9.95 6.97
CA ILE A 231 -9.40 -11.07 6.58
C ILE A 231 -10.88 -10.79 6.91
N LEU A 232 -11.17 -10.25 8.09
CA LEU A 232 -12.53 -9.95 8.55
C LEU A 232 -13.20 -8.85 7.70
N ILE A 233 -12.44 -7.81 7.35
CA ILE A 233 -12.88 -6.74 6.45
C ILE A 233 -13.11 -7.30 5.04
N LYS A 234 -12.15 -8.08 4.50
CA LYS A 234 -12.25 -8.68 3.16
C LYS A 234 -13.44 -9.64 3.02
N LYS A 235 -13.85 -10.30 4.10
CA LYS A 235 -15.02 -11.20 4.16
C LYS A 235 -16.33 -10.49 4.54
N ARG A 236 -16.31 -9.17 4.79
CA ARG A 236 -17.46 -8.36 5.26
C ARG A 236 -18.10 -8.87 6.55
N LEU A 237 -17.31 -9.48 7.42
CA LEU A 237 -17.79 -9.96 8.72
C LEU A 237 -17.87 -8.84 9.76
N ILE A 238 -17.08 -7.78 9.58
CA ILE A 238 -17.03 -6.61 10.46
C ILE A 238 -16.80 -5.38 9.58
N HIS A 239 -17.45 -4.26 9.89
CA HIS A 239 -17.16 -2.96 9.29
C HIS A 239 -16.15 -2.17 10.14
N ASP A 240 -15.19 -1.50 9.50
CA ASP A 240 -14.08 -0.77 10.16
C ASP A 240 -14.54 0.16 11.29
N TRP A 241 -15.69 0.82 11.13
CA TRP A 241 -16.23 1.76 12.11
C TRP A 241 -16.84 1.08 13.34
N GLU A 242 -17.45 -0.10 13.21
CA GLU A 242 -18.01 -0.87 14.33
C GLU A 242 -16.90 -1.34 15.27
N PHE A 243 -15.76 -1.72 14.69
CA PHE A 243 -14.58 -2.13 15.45
C PHE A 243 -13.96 -0.95 16.23
N VAL A 244 -13.80 0.21 15.58
CA VAL A 244 -13.27 1.42 16.23
C VAL A 244 -14.17 1.88 17.38
N ASP A 245 -15.49 1.71 17.24
CA ASP A 245 -16.46 2.04 18.29
C ASP A 245 -16.38 1.10 19.50
N GLU A 246 -16.16 -0.20 19.28
CA GLU A 246 -15.92 -1.18 20.36
C GLU A 246 -14.55 -1.01 21.04
N MET A 247 -13.48 -0.73 20.29
CA MET A 247 -12.15 -0.45 20.84
C MET A 247 -12.13 0.76 21.78
N LYS A 248 -13.00 1.75 21.55
CA LYS A 248 -13.14 2.92 22.42
C LYS A 248 -13.86 2.62 23.75
N LYS A 249 -14.50 1.46 23.88
CA LYS A 249 -15.23 1.05 25.09
C LYS A 249 -14.39 0.17 26.03
N LEU A 250 -13.25 -0.31 25.57
CA LEU A 250 -12.22 -1.02 26.35
C LEU A 250 -11.31 -0.01 27.07
#